data_AF-A0A3A5K174-F1
#
_entry.id   AF-A0A3A5K174-F1
#
_cell.length_a   1.000
_cell.length_b   1.000
_cell.length_c   1.000
_cell.angle_alpha   90.00
_cell.angle_beta   90.00
_cell.angle_gamma   90.00
#
_symmetry.space_group_name_H-M   'P 1'
#
loop_
_entity.id
_entity.type
_entity.pdbx_description
1 polymer ?
#
loop_
_entity_poly.entity_id
_entity_poly.type
_entity_poly.pdbx_seq_one_letter_code
_entity_poly.pdbx_strand_id
1 'polypeptide(L)'
;MENVIPFPYAVAPVQPVGHFIRLGESGYNKLADLHAAGRFPATRLVVDASRIKHQRELISALRADGAEFVLDTKVAELSVLEKFAGYARHAPWSAMGQSRPLAPEHFDPKHAGDIFGQIARMAVEYGMDAVLAPSHFLGDPTFAGWFKIDRASCLALRNALDREGGNHIAVDYQLIVPHTKLNDDVTRSEILDGLHDLAYDNLWIRASGFGHSSGPLATRGFISALTGLHNLGKPIVADYLGGLNGHAALAFGAISGLCHGIGEKESFDARSWHLPVEKSEDGNFGRATRVQISGIDRSATVPELELMASAYGARQLVTCCDRACCAHGLKSTLADPRQHAAYQSFTMIAELASVPDHNRAGHFLNGRMVEVDRKARQVKDLKFDVAKAAERNIDVAKLTKRLTDHSKQVGKMRLTLEDLHESRADGAPRARPIAQRGNGQRLGIAGSR
;
A
#
# COMPACT_ATOMS: atom_id res chain seq x y z
N MET A 1 22.21 -44.48 12.70
CA MET A 1 21.31 -43.47 12.11
C MET A 1 21.06 -42.45 13.20
N GLU A 2 21.61 -41.26 13.02
CA GLU A 2 21.63 -40.19 14.02
C GLU A 2 20.21 -39.73 14.35
N ASN A 3 19.96 -39.50 15.63
CA ASN A 3 18.76 -38.86 16.15
C ASN A 3 18.69 -37.43 15.61
N VAL A 4 18.00 -37.24 14.48
CA VAL A 4 17.59 -35.91 14.03
C VAL A 4 16.53 -35.40 15.00
N ILE A 5 16.94 -34.49 15.88
CA ILE A 5 16.00 -33.75 16.73
C ILE A 5 15.15 -32.88 15.79
N PRO A 6 13.82 -33.09 15.71
CA PRO A 6 12.97 -32.24 14.89
C PRO A 6 13.07 -30.79 15.41
N PHE A 7 13.34 -29.85 14.50
CA PHE A 7 13.33 -28.43 14.83
C PHE A 7 11.97 -28.07 15.47
N PRO A 8 11.92 -27.29 16.57
CA PRO A 8 10.72 -27.10 17.37
C PRO A 8 9.60 -26.31 16.66
N TYR A 9 9.83 -25.81 15.45
CA TYR A 9 8.86 -25.02 14.70
C TYR A 9 8.40 -25.81 13.47
N ALA A 10 7.12 -26.21 13.47
CA ALA A 10 6.46 -26.81 12.29
C ALA A 10 6.28 -25.84 11.12
N VAL A 11 6.69 -24.57 11.29
CA VAL A 11 6.53 -23.46 10.36
C VAL A 11 7.92 -22.87 10.09
N ALA A 12 8.22 -22.58 8.82
CA ALA A 12 9.49 -21.97 8.46
C ALA A 12 9.72 -20.67 9.26
N PRO A 13 10.93 -20.44 9.80
CA PRO A 13 11.20 -19.31 10.68
C PRO A 13 11.03 -17.95 9.99
N VAL A 14 11.10 -17.93 8.66
CA VAL A 14 10.88 -16.76 7.81
C VAL A 14 9.73 -17.07 6.87
N GLN A 15 8.67 -16.27 6.94
CA GLN A 15 7.54 -16.34 6.00
C GLN A 15 7.68 -15.30 4.89
N PRO A 16 7.24 -15.61 3.66
CA PRO A 16 7.28 -14.67 2.55
C PRO A 16 6.44 -13.43 2.85
N VAL A 17 7.00 -12.26 2.54
CA VAL A 17 6.30 -10.97 2.56
C VAL A 17 5.83 -10.63 1.15
N GLY A 18 4.56 -10.25 1.02
CA GLY A 18 4.00 -9.75 -0.23
C GLY A 18 4.26 -8.27 -0.39
N HIS A 19 5.23 -7.86 -1.20
CA HIS A 19 5.44 -6.46 -1.55
C HIS A 19 4.81 -6.15 -2.89
N PHE A 20 3.69 -5.42 -2.89
CA PHE A 20 2.97 -5.04 -4.10
C PHE A 20 3.17 -3.56 -4.41
N ILE A 21 3.45 -3.26 -5.69
CA ILE A 21 3.55 -1.88 -6.17
C ILE A 21 2.37 -1.53 -7.06
N ARG A 22 1.65 -0.46 -6.69
CA ARG A 22 0.65 0.16 -7.57
C ARG A 22 1.34 0.97 -8.65
N LEU A 23 1.12 0.61 -9.92
CA LEU A 23 1.71 1.34 -11.06
C LEU A 23 1.19 2.77 -11.22
N GLY A 24 0.04 3.08 -10.62
CA GLY A 24 -0.50 4.44 -10.63
C GLY A 24 -1.25 4.79 -11.91
N GLU A 25 -1.88 5.98 -11.90
CA GLU A 25 -2.72 6.45 -13.01
C GLU A 25 -1.98 7.38 -13.99
N SER A 26 -0.91 8.02 -13.54
CA SER A 26 -0.13 9.01 -14.28
C SER A 26 1.39 8.82 -14.13
N GLY A 27 1.84 8.06 -13.12
CA GLY A 27 3.25 7.87 -12.83
C GLY A 27 3.98 6.75 -13.59
N TYR A 28 3.25 5.90 -14.32
CA TYR A 28 3.77 4.64 -14.84
C TYR A 28 4.93 4.78 -15.86
N ASN A 29 5.00 5.86 -16.64
CA ASN A 29 6.14 6.08 -17.56
C ASN A 29 7.47 6.14 -16.81
N LYS A 30 7.52 6.83 -15.66
CA LYS A 30 8.76 6.87 -14.86
C LYS A 30 9.08 5.51 -14.24
N LEU A 31 8.07 4.67 -13.97
CA LEU A 31 8.31 3.30 -13.50
C LEU A 31 8.88 2.44 -14.64
N ALA A 32 8.44 2.66 -15.88
CA ALA A 32 9.04 2.04 -17.06
C ALA A 32 10.49 2.47 -17.25
N ASP A 33 10.80 3.76 -17.10
CA ASP A 33 12.18 4.27 -17.16
C ASP A 33 13.06 3.61 -16.08
N LEU A 34 12.54 3.47 -14.85
CA LEU A 34 13.25 2.81 -13.75
C LEU A 34 13.45 1.31 -14.02
N HIS A 35 12.48 0.64 -14.62
CA HIS A 35 12.58 -0.77 -15.00
C HIS A 35 13.63 -0.96 -16.11
N ALA A 36 13.58 -0.17 -17.17
CA ALA A 36 14.57 -0.19 -18.25
C ALA A 36 15.99 0.09 -17.76
N ALA A 37 16.13 0.91 -16.70
CA ALA A 37 17.41 1.17 -16.05
C ALA A 37 17.87 0.07 -15.06
N GLY A 38 17.09 -1.00 -14.86
CA GLY A 38 17.38 -2.07 -13.90
C GLY A 38 17.23 -1.63 -12.42
N ARG A 39 16.45 -0.58 -12.15
CA ARG A 39 16.31 0.06 -10.83
C ARG A 39 14.92 -0.10 -10.22
N PHE A 40 14.08 -0.94 -10.81
CA PHE A 40 12.73 -1.23 -10.34
C PHE A 40 12.55 -2.73 -10.07
N PRO A 41 12.93 -3.24 -8.88
CA PRO A 41 12.92 -4.66 -8.55
C PRO A 41 11.53 -5.19 -8.14
N ALA A 42 10.44 -4.57 -8.61
CA ALA A 42 9.09 -4.98 -8.24
C ALA A 42 8.74 -6.33 -8.87
N THR A 43 8.38 -7.31 -8.04
CA THR A 43 7.95 -8.64 -8.53
C THR A 43 6.45 -8.86 -8.41
N ARG A 44 5.72 -7.98 -7.73
CA ARG A 44 4.26 -8.04 -7.64
C ARG A 44 3.68 -6.66 -7.85
N LEU A 45 2.74 -6.54 -8.77
CA LEU A 45 2.21 -5.26 -9.21
C LEU A 45 0.71 -5.25 -9.20
N VAL A 46 0.15 -4.07 -8.92
CA VAL A 46 -1.26 -3.80 -9.07
C VAL A 46 -1.47 -2.84 -10.24
N VAL A 47 -2.32 -3.28 -11.17
CA VAL A 47 -2.65 -2.57 -12.39
C VAL A 47 -4.09 -2.09 -12.31
N ASP A 48 -4.30 -0.79 -12.54
CA ASP A 48 -5.64 -0.24 -12.58
C ASP A 48 -6.29 -0.55 -13.94
N ALA A 49 -7.49 -1.11 -13.95
CA ALA A 49 -8.24 -1.41 -15.16
C ALA A 49 -8.44 -0.20 -16.08
N SER A 50 -8.46 1.01 -15.52
CA SER A 50 -8.57 2.27 -16.26
C SER A 50 -7.33 2.62 -17.08
N ARG A 51 -6.18 2.00 -16.79
CA ARG A 51 -4.89 2.31 -17.42
C ARG A 51 -4.17 1.13 -18.05
N ILE A 52 -4.69 -0.08 -17.88
CA ILE A 52 -4.06 -1.31 -18.38
C ILE A 52 -3.64 -1.23 -19.86
N LYS A 53 -4.48 -0.62 -20.72
CA LYS A 53 -4.18 -0.43 -22.16
C LYS A 53 -2.93 0.43 -22.40
N HIS A 54 -2.72 1.45 -21.57
CA HIS A 54 -1.55 2.33 -21.67
C HIS A 54 -0.30 1.71 -21.04
N GLN A 55 -0.47 0.71 -20.17
CA GLN A 55 0.61 0.06 -19.43
C GLN A 55 1.03 -1.28 -20.06
N ARG A 56 0.48 -1.64 -21.22
CA ARG A 56 0.67 -2.95 -21.86
C ARG A 56 2.14 -3.31 -22.07
N GLU A 57 2.95 -2.37 -22.56
CA GLU A 57 4.37 -2.60 -22.80
C GLU A 57 5.13 -2.87 -21.48
N LEU A 58 4.91 -2.04 -20.46
CA LEU A 58 5.49 -2.22 -19.14
C LEU A 58 5.05 -3.55 -18.49
N ILE A 59 3.77 -3.90 -18.59
CA ILE A 59 3.24 -5.17 -18.09
C ILE A 59 3.92 -6.35 -18.80
N SER A 60 4.06 -6.28 -20.13
CA SER A 60 4.74 -7.33 -20.90
C SER A 60 6.20 -7.50 -20.50
N ALA A 61 6.93 -6.39 -20.31
CA ALA A 61 8.33 -6.41 -19.90
C ALA A 61 8.51 -7.00 -18.49
N LEU A 62 7.74 -6.52 -17.51
CA LEU A 62 7.78 -7.03 -16.14
C LEU A 62 7.30 -8.49 -16.03
N ARG A 63 6.33 -8.90 -16.86
CA ARG A 63 5.90 -10.31 -16.91
C ARG A 63 7.00 -11.21 -17.44
N ALA A 64 7.78 -10.77 -18.42
CA ALA A 64 8.94 -11.52 -18.92
C ALA A 64 9.98 -11.74 -17.81
N ASP A 65 10.06 -10.83 -16.84
CA ASP A 65 10.89 -10.96 -15.63
C ASP A 65 10.24 -11.80 -14.52
N GLY A 66 9.07 -12.38 -14.77
CA GLY A 66 8.34 -13.25 -13.84
C GLY A 66 7.49 -12.52 -12.81
N ALA A 67 7.11 -11.26 -13.07
CA ALA A 67 6.27 -10.51 -12.13
C ALA A 67 4.81 -11.00 -12.08
N GLU A 68 4.25 -10.98 -10.87
CA GLU A 68 2.84 -11.24 -10.55
C GLU A 68 2.00 -9.97 -10.77
N PHE A 69 0.82 -10.09 -11.38
CA PHE A 69 -0.09 -8.99 -11.62
C PHE A 69 -1.47 -9.19 -10.99
N VAL A 70 -1.89 -8.18 -10.23
CA VAL A 70 -3.23 -8.08 -9.65
C VAL A 70 -4.00 -6.97 -10.35
N LEU A 71 -5.19 -7.30 -10.88
CA LEU A 71 -6.08 -6.32 -11.49
C LEU A 71 -6.93 -5.62 -10.44
N ASP A 72 -6.81 -4.30 -10.38
CA ASP A 72 -7.76 -3.44 -9.66
C ASP A 72 -8.90 -3.03 -10.58
N THR A 73 -10.12 -3.43 -10.21
CA THR A 73 -11.34 -3.18 -10.97
C THR A 73 -11.85 -1.74 -10.85
N LYS A 74 -11.30 -0.89 -9.98
CA LYS A 74 -11.73 0.51 -9.83
C LYS A 74 -13.24 0.69 -9.62
N VAL A 75 -13.94 -0.37 -9.20
CA VAL A 75 -15.39 -0.39 -9.04
C VAL A 75 -15.78 0.59 -7.94
N ALA A 76 -15.06 0.57 -6.82
CA ALA A 76 -15.29 1.49 -5.71
C ALA A 76 -15.28 2.96 -6.16
N GLU A 77 -14.30 3.35 -6.97
CA GLU A 77 -14.19 4.71 -7.52
C GLU A 77 -15.24 5.02 -8.57
N LEU A 78 -15.72 4.03 -9.33
CA LEU A 78 -16.77 4.21 -10.32
C LEU A 78 -18.17 4.28 -9.71
N SER A 79 -18.35 3.82 -8.49
CA SER A 79 -19.64 3.84 -7.79
C SER A 79 -19.86 5.12 -6.96
N VAL A 80 -18.92 6.07 -6.97
CA VAL A 80 -19.01 7.32 -6.20
C VAL A 80 -18.84 8.57 -7.06
N LEU A 81 -19.55 9.64 -6.69
CA LEU A 81 -19.58 10.90 -7.45
C LEU A 81 -18.21 11.56 -7.59
N GLU A 82 -17.46 11.68 -6.49
CA GLU A 82 -16.17 12.40 -6.47
C GLU A 82 -15.16 11.77 -7.44
N LYS A 83 -15.11 10.44 -7.48
CA LYS A 83 -14.07 9.70 -8.22
C LYS A 83 -14.49 9.30 -9.62
N PHE A 84 -15.79 9.15 -9.88
CA PHE A 84 -16.30 8.80 -11.20
C PHE A 84 -15.83 9.78 -12.29
N ALA A 85 -15.78 11.08 -11.99
CA ALA A 85 -15.32 12.10 -12.94
C ALA A 85 -13.80 12.06 -13.24
N GLY A 86 -13.03 11.32 -12.45
CA GLY A 86 -11.57 11.22 -12.54
C GLY A 86 -11.09 10.15 -13.52
N TYR A 87 -9.87 9.65 -13.31
CA TYR A 87 -9.26 8.65 -14.20
C TYR A 87 -9.96 7.28 -14.17
N ALA A 88 -10.73 6.97 -13.12
CA ALA A 88 -11.48 5.72 -13.02
C ALA A 88 -12.47 5.52 -14.18
N ARG A 89 -13.02 6.61 -14.75
CA ARG A 89 -13.93 6.58 -15.91
C ARG A 89 -13.39 5.87 -17.15
N HIS A 90 -12.08 5.69 -17.24
CA HIS A 90 -11.45 5.01 -18.38
C HIS A 90 -11.47 3.47 -18.25
N ALA A 91 -11.93 2.92 -17.12
CA ALA A 91 -12.16 1.48 -17.02
C ALA A 91 -13.40 1.09 -17.87
N PRO A 92 -13.40 -0.09 -18.54
CA PRO A 92 -14.42 -0.39 -19.55
C PRO A 92 -15.87 -0.42 -19.06
N TRP A 93 -16.11 -0.87 -17.84
CA TRP A 93 -17.45 -0.94 -17.25
C TRP A 93 -18.03 0.42 -16.85
N SER A 94 -17.27 1.52 -16.94
CA SER A 94 -17.81 2.86 -16.70
C SER A 94 -18.96 3.23 -17.65
N ALA A 95 -18.94 2.67 -18.87
CA ALA A 95 -19.96 2.92 -19.88
C ALA A 95 -21.35 2.44 -19.45
N MET A 96 -21.44 1.46 -18.53
CA MET A 96 -22.71 0.93 -18.02
C MET A 96 -23.52 2.00 -17.29
N GLY A 97 -22.83 2.87 -16.53
CA GLY A 97 -23.48 3.94 -15.76
C GLY A 97 -23.96 5.12 -16.60
N GLN A 98 -23.77 5.10 -17.93
CA GLN A 98 -24.22 6.17 -18.84
C GLN A 98 -23.81 7.58 -18.38
N SER A 99 -22.53 7.76 -18.03
CA SER A 99 -21.97 9.00 -17.46
C SER A 99 -22.41 9.31 -16.02
N ARG A 100 -22.94 8.32 -15.29
CA ARG A 100 -23.22 8.39 -13.84
C ARG A 100 -22.45 7.30 -13.10
N PRO A 101 -22.25 7.45 -11.78
CA PRO A 101 -21.68 6.38 -10.97
C PRO A 101 -22.46 5.07 -11.08
N LEU A 102 -21.76 3.95 -10.93
CA LEU A 102 -22.37 2.64 -10.91
C LEU A 102 -23.20 2.45 -9.63
N ALA A 103 -24.50 2.25 -9.82
CA ALA A 103 -25.47 1.93 -8.78
C ALA A 103 -25.56 0.40 -8.50
N PRO A 104 -26.15 -0.01 -7.36
CA PRO A 104 -26.28 -1.42 -6.94
C PRO A 104 -26.75 -2.40 -8.02
N GLU A 105 -27.72 -2.01 -8.85
CA GLU A 105 -28.32 -2.83 -9.90
C GLU A 105 -27.33 -3.28 -10.98
N HIS A 106 -26.23 -2.54 -11.19
CA HIS A 106 -25.20 -2.91 -12.15
C HIS A 106 -24.39 -4.14 -11.72
N PHE A 107 -24.48 -4.52 -10.45
CA PHE A 107 -23.79 -5.66 -9.84
C PHE A 107 -24.69 -6.88 -9.68
N ASP A 108 -25.90 -6.88 -10.27
CA ASP A 108 -26.67 -8.10 -10.45
C ASP A 108 -26.01 -8.99 -11.52
N PRO A 109 -25.70 -10.28 -11.23
CA PRO A 109 -25.16 -11.21 -12.23
C PRO A 109 -26.00 -11.36 -13.49
N LYS A 110 -27.30 -11.00 -13.45
CA LYS A 110 -28.22 -11.02 -14.58
C LYS A 110 -28.35 -9.67 -15.29
N HIS A 111 -27.66 -8.63 -14.83
CA HIS A 111 -27.69 -7.32 -15.46
C HIS A 111 -27.17 -7.41 -16.91
N ALA A 112 -27.86 -6.77 -17.86
CA ALA A 112 -27.56 -6.86 -19.29
C ALA A 112 -26.13 -6.40 -19.65
N GLY A 113 -25.53 -5.55 -18.81
CA GLY A 113 -24.15 -5.10 -18.97
C GLY A 113 -23.07 -6.13 -18.63
N ASP A 114 -23.37 -7.21 -17.89
CA ASP A 114 -22.41 -8.29 -17.55
C ASP A 114 -21.04 -7.76 -17.04
N ILE A 115 -21.05 -6.95 -15.97
CA ILE A 115 -19.81 -6.37 -15.42
C ILE A 115 -18.79 -7.45 -15.06
N PHE A 116 -19.25 -8.58 -14.51
CA PHE A 116 -18.38 -9.68 -14.10
C PHE A 116 -17.71 -10.36 -15.29
N GLY A 117 -18.44 -10.63 -16.37
CA GLY A 117 -17.84 -11.15 -17.60
C GLY A 117 -16.90 -10.15 -18.27
N GLN A 118 -17.20 -8.85 -18.25
CA GLN A 118 -16.27 -7.84 -18.75
C GLN A 118 -14.94 -7.83 -17.98
N ILE A 119 -15.00 -7.89 -16.64
CA ILE A 119 -13.81 -7.99 -15.78
C ILE A 119 -13.05 -9.29 -16.07
N ALA A 120 -13.75 -10.42 -16.14
CA ALA A 120 -13.16 -11.73 -16.39
C ALA A 120 -12.44 -11.80 -17.75
N ARG A 121 -13.08 -11.33 -18.82
CA ARG A 121 -12.48 -11.27 -20.17
C ARG A 121 -11.22 -10.41 -20.19
N MET A 122 -11.23 -9.24 -19.52
CA MET A 122 -10.03 -8.41 -19.39
C MET A 122 -8.94 -9.14 -18.61
N ALA A 123 -9.27 -9.77 -17.48
CA ALA A 123 -8.29 -10.49 -16.68
C ALA A 123 -7.60 -11.60 -17.49
N VAL A 124 -8.36 -12.37 -18.28
CA VAL A 124 -7.84 -13.40 -19.18
C VAL A 124 -7.01 -12.77 -20.32
N GLU A 125 -7.52 -11.73 -20.99
CA GLU A 125 -6.83 -11.05 -22.10
C GLU A 125 -5.42 -10.57 -21.71
N TYR A 126 -5.25 -10.02 -20.51
CA TYR A 126 -3.97 -9.50 -20.03
C TYR A 126 -3.20 -10.50 -19.14
N GLY A 127 -3.69 -11.74 -19.00
CA GLY A 127 -3.06 -12.83 -18.24
C GLY A 127 -2.87 -12.52 -16.76
N MET A 128 -3.83 -11.86 -16.12
CA MET A 128 -3.73 -11.45 -14.71
C MET A 128 -3.60 -12.68 -13.79
N ASP A 129 -2.78 -12.59 -12.75
CA ASP A 129 -2.59 -13.66 -11.76
C ASP A 129 -3.68 -13.62 -10.68
N ALA A 130 -4.20 -12.42 -10.41
CA ALA A 130 -5.35 -12.23 -9.53
C ALA A 130 -6.21 -11.03 -9.93
N VAL A 131 -7.47 -11.02 -9.47
CA VAL A 131 -8.38 -9.88 -9.62
C VAL A 131 -8.91 -9.48 -8.25
N LEU A 132 -8.88 -8.19 -7.94
CA LEU A 132 -9.59 -7.64 -6.78
C LEU A 132 -11.09 -7.68 -7.05
N ALA A 133 -11.82 -8.44 -6.24
CA ALA A 133 -13.27 -8.53 -6.33
C ALA A 133 -13.91 -7.13 -6.31
N PRO A 134 -14.94 -6.87 -7.13
CA PRO A 134 -15.72 -5.64 -7.07
C PRO A 134 -16.18 -5.38 -5.64
N SER A 135 -15.74 -4.26 -5.08
CA SER A 135 -16.03 -3.88 -3.70
C SER A 135 -16.24 -2.37 -3.57
N HIS A 136 -16.89 -1.97 -2.49
CA HIS A 136 -17.32 -0.60 -2.26
C HIS A 136 -16.92 -0.09 -0.88
N PHE A 137 -17.00 1.22 -0.68
CA PHE A 137 -16.69 1.83 0.60
C PHE A 137 -17.83 1.63 1.60
N LEU A 138 -17.60 0.83 2.65
CA LEU A 138 -18.59 0.53 3.70
C LEU A 138 -18.87 1.72 4.66
N GLY A 139 -18.19 2.84 4.44
CA GLY A 139 -18.47 4.11 5.11
C GLY A 139 -19.37 5.05 4.30
N ASP A 140 -19.89 4.60 3.16
CA ASP A 140 -20.77 5.39 2.30
C ASP A 140 -22.10 5.70 3.01
N PRO A 141 -22.43 6.99 3.25
CA PRO A 141 -23.68 7.36 3.88
C PRO A 141 -24.90 7.18 2.97
N THR A 142 -24.69 7.04 1.66
CA THR A 142 -25.79 6.99 0.67
C THR A 142 -26.38 5.60 0.51
N PHE A 143 -25.62 4.55 0.81
CA PHE A 143 -26.09 3.17 0.70
C PHE A 143 -25.35 2.22 1.66
N ALA A 144 -26.09 1.60 2.59
CA ALA A 144 -25.51 0.69 3.58
C ALA A 144 -25.37 -0.77 3.10
N GLY A 145 -26.03 -1.14 2.00
CA GLY A 145 -26.12 -2.53 1.53
C GLY A 145 -24.87 -3.05 0.81
N TRP A 146 -23.81 -2.25 0.71
CA TRP A 146 -22.62 -2.57 -0.09
C TRP A 146 -21.96 -3.89 0.30
N PHE A 147 -21.82 -4.18 1.59
CA PHE A 147 -21.15 -5.41 2.03
C PHE A 147 -21.87 -6.69 1.57
N LYS A 148 -23.19 -6.67 1.41
CA LYS A 148 -23.95 -7.80 0.85
C LYS A 148 -23.67 -7.94 -0.65
N ILE A 149 -23.64 -6.83 -1.37
CA ILE A 149 -23.39 -6.79 -2.82
C ILE A 149 -21.96 -7.24 -3.13
N ASP A 150 -20.98 -6.78 -2.36
CA ASP A 150 -19.55 -7.09 -2.56
C ASP A 150 -19.29 -8.60 -2.42
N ARG A 151 -19.91 -9.26 -1.42
CA ARG A 151 -19.83 -10.71 -1.25
C ARG A 151 -20.45 -11.48 -2.41
N ALA A 152 -21.64 -11.07 -2.85
CA ALA A 152 -22.28 -11.67 -4.03
C ALA A 152 -21.45 -11.44 -5.30
N SER A 153 -20.84 -10.26 -5.42
CA SER A 153 -19.97 -9.86 -6.53
C SER A 153 -18.70 -10.70 -6.59
N CYS A 154 -18.12 -11.05 -5.44
CA CYS A 154 -16.97 -11.96 -5.37
C CYS A 154 -17.29 -13.34 -5.97
N LEU A 155 -18.44 -13.93 -5.59
CA LEU A 155 -18.91 -15.21 -6.14
C LEU A 155 -19.23 -15.11 -7.63
N ALA A 156 -19.90 -14.03 -8.05
CA ALA A 156 -20.23 -13.79 -9.45
C ALA A 156 -18.97 -13.62 -10.32
N LEU A 157 -17.95 -12.93 -9.80
CA LEU A 157 -16.65 -12.82 -10.46
C LEU A 157 -15.97 -14.16 -10.62
N ARG A 158 -15.94 -15.01 -9.57
CA ARG A 158 -15.36 -16.36 -9.66
C ARG A 158 -16.02 -17.17 -10.77
N ASN A 159 -17.35 -17.21 -10.79
CA ASN A 159 -18.12 -17.91 -11.83
C ASN A 159 -17.85 -17.34 -13.23
N ALA A 160 -17.72 -16.02 -13.35
CA ALA A 160 -17.40 -15.38 -14.62
C ALA A 160 -15.98 -15.73 -15.09
N LEU A 161 -14.98 -15.70 -14.21
CA LEU A 161 -13.62 -16.12 -14.53
C LEU A 161 -13.57 -17.57 -15.00
N ASP A 162 -14.27 -18.49 -14.30
CA ASP A 162 -14.30 -19.90 -14.68
C ASP A 162 -14.94 -20.11 -16.06
N ARG A 163 -16.03 -19.39 -16.34
CA ARG A 163 -16.71 -19.40 -17.64
C ARG A 163 -15.82 -18.90 -18.78
N GLU A 164 -15.02 -17.88 -18.54
CA GLU A 164 -14.11 -17.28 -19.54
C GLU A 164 -12.74 -18.00 -19.61
N GLY A 165 -12.57 -19.13 -18.91
CA GLY A 165 -11.33 -19.93 -18.93
C GLY A 165 -10.23 -19.46 -17.96
N GLY A 166 -10.51 -18.48 -17.10
CA GLY A 166 -9.63 -17.93 -16.07
C GLY A 166 -9.68 -18.66 -14.72
N ASN A 167 -9.90 -19.97 -14.69
CA ASN A 167 -10.00 -20.77 -13.46
C ASN A 167 -8.73 -20.72 -12.57
N HIS A 168 -7.57 -20.46 -13.17
CA HIS A 168 -6.28 -20.31 -12.50
C HIS A 168 -6.05 -18.89 -11.94
N ILE A 169 -6.86 -17.90 -12.36
CA ILE A 169 -6.75 -16.51 -11.91
C ILE A 169 -7.36 -16.43 -10.52
N ALA A 170 -6.58 -16.01 -9.51
CA ALA A 170 -7.06 -15.87 -8.14
C ALA A 170 -8.12 -14.76 -8.01
N VAL A 171 -9.02 -14.92 -7.04
CA VAL A 171 -9.91 -13.82 -6.61
C VAL A 171 -9.46 -13.37 -5.24
N ASP A 172 -9.08 -12.10 -5.15
CA ASP A 172 -8.71 -11.44 -3.90
C ASP A 172 -9.86 -10.56 -3.44
N TYR A 173 -10.31 -10.73 -2.19
CA TYR A 173 -11.41 -9.94 -1.66
C TYR A 173 -10.89 -8.59 -1.17
N GLN A 174 -11.47 -7.50 -1.66
CA GLN A 174 -11.13 -6.15 -1.20
C GLN A 174 -12.18 -5.64 -0.21
N LEU A 175 -11.71 -5.17 0.93
CA LEU A 175 -12.49 -4.53 1.97
C LEU A 175 -12.09 -3.07 2.08
N ILE A 176 -13.03 -2.16 1.79
CA ILE A 176 -12.81 -0.71 1.86
C ILE A 176 -13.67 -0.15 2.99
N VAL A 177 -13.03 0.28 4.07
CA VAL A 177 -13.74 0.60 5.32
C VAL A 177 -13.01 1.72 6.06
N PRO A 178 -13.72 2.60 6.81
CA PRO A 178 -13.07 3.53 7.71
C PRO A 178 -12.19 2.79 8.71
N HIS A 179 -10.95 3.21 8.91
CA HIS A 179 -10.05 2.55 9.86
C HIS A 179 -10.60 2.55 11.30
N THR A 180 -11.43 3.54 11.65
CA THR A 180 -12.10 3.62 12.95
C THR A 180 -13.15 2.53 13.12
N LYS A 181 -13.89 2.18 12.05
CA LYS A 181 -14.89 1.11 12.07
C LYS A 181 -14.25 -0.28 12.22
N LEU A 182 -13.01 -0.47 11.77
CA LEU A 182 -12.29 -1.74 11.99
C LEU A 182 -12.00 -2.00 13.48
N ASN A 183 -11.89 -0.95 14.29
CA ASN A 183 -11.68 -1.08 15.73
C ASN A 183 -12.97 -1.41 16.50
N ASP A 184 -14.13 -1.34 15.84
CA ASP A 184 -15.41 -1.71 16.44
C ASP A 184 -15.60 -3.24 16.37
N ASP A 185 -15.90 -3.85 17.51
CA ASP A 185 -15.99 -5.30 17.64
C ASP A 185 -17.20 -5.88 16.91
N VAL A 186 -18.32 -5.14 16.87
CA VAL A 186 -19.53 -5.55 16.14
C VAL A 186 -19.24 -5.57 14.65
N THR A 187 -18.73 -4.47 14.11
CA THR A 187 -18.34 -4.37 12.69
C THR A 187 -17.34 -5.46 12.31
N ARG A 188 -16.34 -5.73 13.17
CA ARG A 188 -15.34 -6.76 12.89
C ARG A 188 -15.94 -8.16 12.90
N SER A 189 -16.88 -8.44 13.80
CA SER A 189 -17.60 -9.72 13.85
C SER A 189 -18.46 -9.91 12.59
N GLU A 190 -19.19 -8.88 12.15
CA GLU A 190 -19.96 -8.92 10.91
C GLU A 190 -19.08 -9.18 9.68
N ILE A 191 -17.87 -8.60 9.64
CA ILE A 191 -16.89 -8.85 8.57
C ILE A 191 -16.41 -10.30 8.63
N LEU A 192 -16.07 -10.81 9.81
CA LEU A 192 -15.63 -12.19 10.00
C LEU A 192 -16.68 -13.18 9.52
N ASP A 193 -17.91 -13.06 10.04
CA ASP A 193 -19.04 -13.91 9.68
C ASP A 193 -19.36 -13.81 8.18
N GLY A 194 -19.22 -12.60 7.63
CA GLY A 194 -19.51 -12.37 6.23
C GLY A 194 -18.50 -12.97 5.27
N LEU A 195 -17.23 -13.10 5.67
CA LEU A 195 -16.14 -13.51 4.79
C LEU A 195 -15.64 -14.93 5.04
N HIS A 196 -15.91 -15.54 6.20
CA HIS A 196 -15.37 -16.86 6.57
C HIS A 196 -15.60 -17.94 5.50
N ASP A 197 -16.80 -18.01 4.92
CA ASP A 197 -17.16 -19.03 3.92
C ASP A 197 -16.96 -18.58 2.46
N LEU A 198 -16.43 -17.37 2.25
CA LEU A 198 -16.30 -16.80 0.91
C LEU A 198 -15.04 -17.35 0.23
N ALA A 199 -15.20 -17.81 -1.02
CA ALA A 199 -14.10 -18.33 -1.83
C ALA A 199 -13.24 -17.19 -2.39
N TYR A 200 -12.29 -16.71 -1.59
CA TYR A 200 -11.22 -15.80 -2.00
C TYR A 200 -9.88 -16.26 -1.40
N ASP A 201 -8.79 -15.75 -1.97
CA ASP A 201 -7.45 -16.19 -1.60
C ASP A 201 -6.78 -15.24 -0.60
N ASN A 202 -6.72 -13.93 -0.90
CA ASN A 202 -6.21 -12.91 0.03
C ASN A 202 -7.26 -11.87 0.38
N LEU A 203 -7.23 -11.38 1.62
CA LEU A 203 -7.99 -10.20 2.04
C LEU A 203 -7.15 -8.93 1.86
N TRP A 204 -7.62 -8.03 1.01
CA TRP A 204 -7.02 -6.71 0.79
C TRP A 204 -7.79 -5.65 1.56
N ILE A 205 -7.10 -4.83 2.36
CA ILE A 205 -7.75 -3.84 3.22
C ILE A 205 -7.32 -2.44 2.82
N ARG A 206 -8.30 -1.63 2.40
CA ARG A 206 -8.16 -0.18 2.24
C ARG A 206 -8.77 0.52 3.45
N ALA A 207 -7.91 0.90 4.39
CA ALA A 207 -8.31 1.57 5.61
C ALA A 207 -8.45 3.09 5.40
N SER A 208 -9.66 3.54 5.10
CA SER A 208 -9.94 4.96 4.82
C SER A 208 -9.61 5.85 6.02
N GLY A 209 -8.86 6.93 5.75
CA GLY A 209 -8.39 7.87 6.76
C GLY A 209 -7.20 7.36 7.59
N PHE A 210 -6.65 6.20 7.25
CA PHE A 210 -5.40 5.69 7.80
C PHE A 210 -4.29 5.74 6.75
N GLY A 211 -3.07 6.10 7.17
CA GLY A 211 -1.94 6.21 6.26
C GLY A 211 -0.70 6.76 6.95
N HIS A 212 0.22 7.30 6.16
CA HIS A 212 1.53 7.78 6.63
C HIS A 212 1.46 8.80 7.78
N SER A 213 0.43 9.65 7.85
CA SER A 213 0.28 10.67 8.90
C SER A 213 -0.47 10.20 10.14
N SER A 214 -0.91 8.93 10.20
CA SER A 214 -1.71 8.43 11.31
C SER A 214 -0.94 8.46 12.64
N GLY A 215 -1.66 8.81 13.70
CA GLY A 215 -1.11 8.93 15.05
C GLY A 215 -0.86 7.58 15.72
N PRO A 216 -0.21 7.59 16.91
CA PRO A 216 0.14 6.38 17.65
C PRO A 216 -1.06 5.49 18.00
N LEU A 217 -2.12 6.08 18.53
CA LEU A 217 -3.33 5.35 18.91
C LEU A 217 -4.01 4.69 17.70
N ALA A 218 -4.10 5.40 16.57
CA ALA A 218 -4.68 4.87 15.34
C ALA A 218 -3.86 3.69 14.81
N THR A 219 -2.52 3.75 14.92
CA THR A 219 -1.63 2.67 14.46
C THR A 219 -1.75 1.43 15.34
N ARG A 220 -1.80 1.60 16.67
CA ARG A 220 -2.08 0.49 17.60
C ARG A 220 -3.44 -0.13 17.33
N GLY A 221 -4.48 0.69 17.19
CA GLY A 221 -5.83 0.25 16.87
C GLY A 221 -5.85 -0.57 15.59
N PHE A 222 -5.27 -0.03 14.51
CA PHE A 222 -5.17 -0.72 13.23
C PHE A 222 -4.48 -2.08 13.32
N ILE A 223 -3.29 -2.17 13.94
CA ILE A 223 -2.57 -3.44 14.15
C ILE A 223 -3.43 -4.45 14.93
N SER A 224 -4.10 -3.99 15.98
CA SER A 224 -4.94 -4.84 16.83
C SER A 224 -6.19 -5.32 16.09
N ALA A 225 -6.85 -4.43 15.35
CA ALA A 225 -8.03 -4.74 14.55
C ALA A 225 -7.73 -5.78 13.47
N LEU A 226 -6.60 -5.65 12.76
CA LEU A 226 -6.18 -6.63 11.76
C LEU A 226 -5.82 -7.98 12.37
N THR A 227 -5.25 -7.98 13.59
CA THR A 227 -5.03 -9.24 14.33
C THR A 227 -6.34 -9.94 14.65
N GLY A 228 -7.40 -9.18 14.94
CA GLY A 228 -8.75 -9.72 15.11
C GLY A 228 -9.34 -10.37 13.84
N LEU A 229 -8.77 -10.11 12.66
CA LEU A 229 -9.18 -10.74 11.39
C LEU A 229 -8.39 -12.00 11.05
N HIS A 230 -7.39 -12.38 11.84
CA HIS A 230 -6.56 -13.57 11.57
C HIS A 230 -7.35 -14.88 11.58
N ASN A 231 -8.49 -14.91 12.28
CA ASN A 231 -9.40 -16.06 12.31
C ASN A 231 -10.02 -16.42 10.95
N LEU A 232 -9.98 -15.51 9.97
CA LEU A 232 -10.36 -15.84 8.58
C LEU A 232 -9.44 -16.92 7.98
N GLY A 233 -8.24 -17.11 8.53
CA GLY A 233 -7.27 -18.07 8.00
C GLY A 233 -6.75 -17.71 6.61
N LYS A 234 -6.87 -16.43 6.21
CA LYS A 234 -6.42 -15.89 4.92
C LYS A 234 -5.25 -14.91 5.11
N PRO A 235 -4.35 -14.79 4.12
CA PRO A 235 -3.36 -13.71 4.10
C PRO A 235 -4.06 -12.35 4.06
N ILE A 236 -3.45 -11.35 4.70
CA ILE A 236 -3.97 -9.98 4.75
C ILE A 236 -2.96 -9.05 4.09
N VAL A 237 -3.42 -8.29 3.10
CA VAL A 237 -2.66 -7.26 2.39
C VAL A 237 -3.19 -5.88 2.80
N ALA A 238 -2.36 -5.04 3.41
CA ALA A 238 -2.72 -3.63 3.61
C ALA A 238 -2.49 -2.86 2.30
N ASP A 239 -3.57 -2.27 1.78
CA ASP A 239 -3.55 -1.55 0.51
C ASP A 239 -3.51 -0.04 0.73
N TYR A 240 -2.78 0.66 -0.16
CA TYR A 240 -2.46 2.08 -0.04
C TYR A 240 -1.82 2.45 1.31
N LEU A 241 -0.89 1.61 1.78
CA LEU A 241 -0.19 1.85 3.03
C LEU A 241 1.31 1.81 2.81
N GLY A 242 1.95 2.98 2.76
CA GLY A 242 3.41 3.12 2.71
C GLY A 242 4.01 3.60 4.04
N GLY A 243 5.34 3.68 4.07
CA GLY A 243 6.09 4.30 5.17
C GLY A 243 6.03 3.54 6.49
N LEU A 244 6.31 4.25 7.59
CA LEU A 244 6.53 3.68 8.92
C LEU A 244 5.34 2.88 9.43
N ASN A 245 4.10 3.34 9.19
CA ASN A 245 2.90 2.66 9.65
C ASN A 245 2.67 1.32 8.93
N GLY A 246 2.97 1.27 7.62
CA GLY A 246 2.94 0.02 6.85
C GLY A 246 4.01 -0.96 7.30
N HIS A 247 5.24 -0.47 7.49
CA HIS A 247 6.34 -1.27 8.04
C HIS A 247 6.04 -1.79 9.44
N ALA A 248 5.42 -0.99 10.30
CA ALA A 248 5.00 -1.42 11.64
C ALA A 248 3.95 -2.54 11.54
N ALA A 249 2.90 -2.39 10.75
CA ALA A 249 1.88 -3.43 10.58
C ALA A 249 2.48 -4.75 10.09
N LEU A 250 3.42 -4.69 9.15
CA LEU A 250 4.15 -5.84 8.63
C LEU A 250 5.08 -6.46 9.68
N ALA A 251 5.85 -5.64 10.41
CA ALA A 251 6.79 -6.09 11.43
C ALA A 251 6.08 -6.81 12.59
N PHE A 252 4.91 -6.31 12.97
CA PHE A 252 4.06 -6.88 14.00
C PHE A 252 3.24 -8.09 13.51
N GLY A 253 3.40 -8.51 12.24
CA GLY A 253 2.69 -9.65 11.67
C GLY A 253 1.18 -9.46 11.59
N ALA A 254 0.68 -8.23 11.66
CA ALA A 254 -0.74 -7.94 11.50
C ALA A 254 -1.20 -8.20 10.07
N ILE A 255 -0.27 -8.04 9.12
CA ILE A 255 -0.41 -8.26 7.69
C ILE A 255 0.74 -9.13 7.19
N SER A 256 0.52 -9.81 6.09
CA SER A 256 1.53 -10.58 5.35
C SER A 256 1.87 -9.97 3.99
N GLY A 257 1.09 -9.00 3.52
CA GLY A 257 1.45 -8.17 2.37
C GLY A 257 1.23 -6.67 2.60
N LEU A 258 2.01 -5.86 1.89
CA LEU A 258 1.94 -4.42 1.86
C LEU A 258 1.85 -3.96 0.41
N CYS A 259 0.85 -3.13 0.11
CA CYS A 259 0.65 -2.54 -1.21
C CYS A 259 0.66 -1.01 -1.13
N HIS A 260 1.51 -0.39 -1.94
CA HIS A 260 1.61 1.07 -2.04
C HIS A 260 2.12 1.48 -3.43
N GLY A 261 1.98 2.75 -3.80
CA GLY A 261 2.68 3.30 -4.96
C GLY A 261 4.06 3.86 -4.59
N ILE A 262 4.81 4.37 -5.57
CA ILE A 262 6.14 4.97 -5.37
C ILE A 262 6.03 6.48 -5.46
N GLY A 263 6.11 7.16 -4.32
CA GLY A 263 5.98 8.62 -4.24
C GLY A 263 4.57 9.14 -4.57
N GLU A 264 3.63 8.24 -4.83
CA GLU A 264 2.19 8.47 -5.01
C GLU A 264 1.42 7.27 -4.45
N LYS A 265 0.13 7.43 -4.13
CA LYS A 265 -0.74 6.33 -3.66
C LYS A 265 -0.20 5.57 -2.42
N GLU A 266 0.41 6.29 -1.48
CA GLU A 266 0.93 5.75 -0.20
C GLU A 266 -0.06 5.89 0.98
N SER A 267 -1.21 6.52 0.72
CA SER A 267 -2.33 6.66 1.65
C SER A 267 -3.66 6.61 0.90
N PHE A 268 -4.72 6.24 1.62
CA PHE A 268 -6.08 6.16 1.08
C PHE A 268 -7.08 6.90 1.98
N ASP A 269 -7.92 7.71 1.36
CA ASP A 269 -9.00 8.43 2.03
C ASP A 269 -10.24 8.46 1.14
N ALA A 270 -11.31 7.88 1.68
CA ALA A 270 -12.62 7.80 1.04
C ALA A 270 -13.69 8.65 1.75
N ARG A 271 -13.32 9.42 2.77
CA ARG A 271 -14.29 10.21 3.54
C ARG A 271 -15.01 11.25 2.70
N SER A 272 -14.37 11.80 1.68
CA SER A 272 -14.95 12.80 0.77
C SER A 272 -15.68 12.21 -0.43
N TRP A 273 -15.66 10.89 -0.64
CA TRP A 273 -16.08 10.29 -1.92
C TRP A 273 -17.55 10.53 -2.28
N HIS A 274 -18.40 10.75 -1.27
CA HIS A 274 -19.80 11.07 -1.44
C HIS A 274 -20.06 12.55 -1.78
N LEU A 275 -19.06 13.41 -1.64
CA LEU A 275 -19.17 14.84 -1.92
C LEU A 275 -18.95 15.12 -3.42
N PRO A 276 -19.60 16.14 -3.98
CA PRO A 276 -19.28 16.63 -5.32
C PRO A 276 -17.81 17.08 -5.41
N VAL A 277 -17.21 16.98 -6.60
CA VAL A 277 -15.87 17.50 -6.83
C VAL A 277 -15.90 19.03 -6.77
N GLU A 278 -15.23 19.62 -5.78
CA GLU A 278 -14.91 21.04 -5.79
C GLU A 278 -13.89 21.31 -6.90
N LYS A 279 -14.30 22.00 -7.96
CA LYS A 279 -13.36 22.51 -8.96
C LYS A 279 -12.65 23.70 -8.33
N SER A 280 -11.35 23.58 -8.06
CA SER A 280 -10.54 24.74 -7.69
C SER A 280 -10.52 25.72 -8.87
N GLU A 281 -10.99 26.95 -8.65
CA GLU A 281 -10.98 28.03 -9.66
C GLU A 281 -9.55 28.40 -10.09
N ASP A 282 -8.58 28.17 -9.20
CA ASP A 282 -7.16 28.33 -9.50
C ASP A 282 -6.64 27.13 -10.29
N GLY A 283 -6.56 27.30 -11.61
CA GLY A 283 -6.04 26.34 -12.59
C GLY A 283 -4.56 25.96 -12.45
N ASN A 284 -4.01 25.93 -11.23
CA ASN A 284 -2.67 25.42 -10.96
C ASN A 284 -2.68 23.88 -11.00
N PHE A 285 -2.69 23.35 -12.23
CA PHE A 285 -2.59 21.92 -12.50
C PHE A 285 -1.16 21.43 -12.22
N GLY A 286 -0.91 21.00 -10.99
CA GLY A 286 0.30 20.26 -10.62
C GLY A 286 0.52 20.22 -9.11
N ARG A 287 0.43 19.04 -8.49
CA ARG A 287 0.88 18.88 -7.09
C ARG A 287 2.39 19.13 -7.04
N ALA A 288 2.82 19.97 -6.10
CA ALA A 288 4.25 20.21 -5.87
C ALA A 288 4.99 18.87 -5.67
N THR A 289 6.10 18.69 -6.38
CA THR A 289 6.96 17.51 -6.22
C THR A 289 7.43 17.42 -4.78
N ARG A 290 7.09 16.31 -4.13
CA ARG A 290 7.53 16.00 -2.77
C ARG A 290 8.62 14.94 -2.83
N VAL A 291 9.65 15.13 -2.03
CA VAL A 291 10.79 14.23 -1.90
C VAL A 291 10.69 13.55 -0.55
N GLN A 292 10.76 12.22 -0.54
CA GLN A 292 10.78 11.45 0.69
C GLN A 292 12.13 11.63 1.41
N ILE A 293 12.06 11.94 2.70
CA ILE A 293 13.20 11.98 3.60
C ILE A 293 13.11 10.71 4.45
N SER A 294 13.66 9.61 3.94
CA SER A 294 13.53 8.31 4.60
C SER A 294 14.04 8.33 6.03
N GLY A 295 15.08 9.10 6.35
CA GLY A 295 15.64 9.14 7.70
C GLY A 295 14.67 9.59 8.80
N ILE A 296 13.61 10.33 8.47
CA ILE A 296 12.58 10.77 9.43
C ILE A 296 11.19 10.24 9.07
N ASP A 297 11.08 9.37 8.08
CA ASP A 297 9.82 8.93 7.48
C ASP A 297 8.85 10.10 7.26
N ARG A 298 9.26 11.06 6.42
CA ARG A 298 8.42 12.20 6.03
C ARG A 298 8.80 12.73 4.66
N SER A 299 7.87 13.34 3.94
CA SER A 299 8.17 14.05 2.70
C SER A 299 8.23 15.57 2.89
N ALA A 300 9.06 16.24 2.08
CA ALA A 300 9.17 17.70 1.99
C ALA A 300 9.04 18.14 0.53
N THR A 301 8.60 19.36 0.26
CA THR A 301 8.74 19.93 -1.10
C THR A 301 10.21 20.14 -1.44
N VAL A 302 10.55 20.26 -2.72
CA VAL A 302 11.94 20.55 -3.14
C VAL A 302 12.50 21.80 -2.44
N PRO A 303 11.79 22.95 -2.40
CA PRO A 303 12.29 24.13 -1.69
C PRO A 303 12.45 23.91 -0.17
N GLU A 304 11.52 23.17 0.46
CA GLU A 304 11.62 22.82 1.89
C GLU A 304 12.87 21.99 2.16
N LEU A 305 13.15 20.98 1.32
CA LEU A 305 14.30 20.11 1.48
C LEU A 305 15.63 20.84 1.27
N GLU A 306 15.71 21.74 0.28
CA GLU A 306 16.91 22.57 0.07
C GLU A 306 17.17 23.51 1.24
N LEU A 307 16.12 24.16 1.77
CA LEU A 307 16.22 25.00 2.96
C LEU A 307 16.72 24.18 4.15
N MET A 308 16.11 23.01 4.38
CA MET A 308 16.53 22.09 5.44
C MET A 308 17.99 21.67 5.28
N ALA A 309 18.43 21.29 4.08
CA ALA A 309 19.79 20.86 3.81
C ALA A 309 20.83 22.00 3.88
N SER A 310 20.40 23.26 3.85
CA SER A 310 21.26 24.44 4.01
C SER A 310 21.54 24.78 5.47
N ALA A 311 20.75 24.26 6.42
CA ALA A 311 20.96 24.48 7.83
C ALA A 311 22.22 23.76 8.34
N TYR A 312 22.88 24.34 9.35
CA TYR A 312 24.12 23.79 9.90
C TYR A 312 23.91 22.36 10.42
N GLY A 313 24.76 21.42 9.98
CA GLY A 313 24.69 20.00 10.38
C GLY A 313 23.53 19.20 9.75
N ALA A 314 22.63 19.83 8.99
CA ALA A 314 21.40 19.18 8.54
C ALA A 314 21.57 18.17 7.41
N ARG A 315 22.62 18.30 6.58
CA ARG A 315 22.78 17.47 5.37
C ARG A 315 22.73 15.98 5.67
N GLN A 316 23.43 15.51 6.69
CA GLN A 316 23.43 14.08 7.05
C GLN A 316 22.08 13.60 7.63
N LEU A 317 21.23 14.53 8.09
CA LEU A 317 19.94 14.22 8.69
C LEU A 317 18.82 14.13 7.65
N VAL A 318 18.85 15.01 6.65
CA VAL A 318 17.74 15.22 5.71
C VAL A 318 18.04 14.74 4.29
N THR A 319 19.28 14.36 3.98
CA THR A 319 19.66 13.86 2.65
C THR A 319 19.99 12.39 2.69
N CYS A 320 19.85 11.71 1.54
CA CYS A 320 20.24 10.32 1.43
C CYS A 320 21.76 10.17 1.59
N CYS A 321 22.19 9.37 2.56
CA CYS A 321 23.61 9.06 2.79
C CYS A 321 24.06 7.75 2.12
N ASP A 322 23.12 6.96 1.61
CA ASP A 322 23.41 5.72 0.89
C ASP A 322 23.88 6.05 -0.54
N ARG A 323 25.13 5.72 -0.84
CA ARG A 323 25.77 5.97 -2.14
C ARG A 323 25.29 5.01 -3.23
N ALA A 324 24.78 3.84 -2.87
CA ALA A 324 24.13 2.93 -3.82
C ALA A 324 22.76 3.49 -4.25
N CYS A 325 22.07 4.20 -3.35
CA CYS A 325 20.83 4.90 -3.67
C CYS A 325 21.07 6.23 -4.40
N CYS A 326 21.90 7.10 -3.83
CA CYS A 326 22.11 8.49 -4.27
C CYS A 326 23.60 8.82 -4.28
N ALA A 327 24.27 8.56 -5.40
CA ALA A 327 25.72 8.76 -5.57
C ALA A 327 26.21 10.15 -5.11
N HIS A 328 25.45 11.21 -5.40
CA HIS A 328 25.76 12.59 -5.02
C HIS A 328 24.84 13.16 -3.93
N GLY A 329 24.25 12.30 -3.09
CA GLY A 329 23.37 12.71 -1.99
C GLY A 329 22.19 13.55 -2.50
N LEU A 330 21.99 14.74 -1.93
CA LEU A 330 20.88 15.64 -2.27
C LEU A 330 20.72 15.88 -3.77
N LYS A 331 21.81 16.10 -4.52
CA LYS A 331 21.72 16.38 -5.97
C LYS A 331 21.10 15.21 -6.71
N SER A 332 21.50 13.98 -6.39
CA SER A 332 20.92 12.76 -6.97
C SER A 332 19.48 12.56 -6.50
N THR A 333 19.19 12.81 -5.22
CA THR A 333 17.84 12.70 -4.67
C THR A 333 16.86 13.66 -5.33
N LEU A 334 17.27 14.89 -5.61
CA LEU A 334 16.43 15.90 -6.28
C LEU A 334 16.29 15.62 -7.78
N ALA A 335 17.31 15.06 -8.42
CA ALA A 335 17.28 14.70 -9.83
C ALA A 335 16.29 13.55 -10.10
N ASP A 336 16.25 12.54 -9.23
CA ASP A 336 15.29 11.44 -9.31
C ASP A 336 14.69 11.05 -7.94
N PRO A 337 13.68 11.80 -7.47
CA PRO A 337 13.00 11.50 -6.21
C PRO A 337 12.28 10.16 -6.19
N ARG A 338 11.82 9.67 -7.36
CA ARG A 338 11.07 8.41 -7.46
C ARG A 338 11.99 7.21 -7.36
N GLN A 339 13.16 7.25 -8.02
CA GLN A 339 14.20 6.25 -7.79
C GLN A 339 14.57 6.17 -6.31
N HIS A 340 14.75 7.33 -5.67
CA HIS A 340 15.05 7.38 -4.23
C HIS A 340 13.96 6.71 -3.40
N ALA A 341 12.70 7.08 -3.60
CA ALA A 341 11.55 6.51 -2.88
C ALA A 341 11.42 5.00 -3.12
N ALA A 342 11.60 4.55 -4.37
CA ALA A 342 11.56 3.14 -4.74
C ALA A 342 12.64 2.35 -3.99
N TYR A 343 13.90 2.76 -4.15
CA TYR A 343 15.04 2.09 -3.53
C TYR A 343 14.87 1.97 -2.02
N GLN A 344 14.46 3.06 -1.36
CA GLN A 344 14.30 3.09 0.10
C GLN A 344 13.15 2.17 0.55
N SER A 345 12.05 2.12 -0.19
CA SER A 345 10.92 1.22 0.12
C SER A 345 11.29 -0.25 -0.05
N PHE A 346 11.95 -0.61 -1.16
CA PHE A 346 12.40 -1.99 -1.40
C PHE A 346 13.43 -2.45 -0.38
N THR A 347 14.41 -1.60 -0.06
CA THR A 347 15.45 -1.93 0.92
C THR A 347 14.83 -2.20 2.29
N MET A 348 13.91 -1.34 2.74
CA MET A 348 13.22 -1.51 4.03
C MET A 348 12.41 -2.80 4.10
N ILE A 349 11.68 -3.14 3.04
CA ILE A 349 10.82 -4.33 3.03
C ILE A 349 11.66 -5.60 2.90
N ALA A 350 12.72 -5.57 2.09
CA ALA A 350 13.67 -6.68 1.97
C ALA A 350 14.38 -6.96 3.32
N GLU A 351 14.77 -5.91 4.04
CA GLU A 351 15.35 -6.04 5.38
C GLU A 351 14.36 -6.74 6.33
N LEU A 352 13.12 -6.26 6.42
CA LEU A 352 12.09 -6.87 7.28
C LEU A 352 11.75 -8.31 6.87
N ALA A 353 11.71 -8.60 5.57
CA ALA A 353 11.46 -9.93 5.03
C ALA A 353 12.59 -10.91 5.35
N SER A 354 13.83 -10.43 5.52
CA SER A 354 14.97 -11.28 5.89
C SER A 354 14.97 -11.71 7.37
N VAL A 355 14.21 -11.01 8.22
CA VAL A 355 14.18 -11.26 9.67
C VAL A 355 13.16 -12.37 10.00
N PRO A 356 13.54 -13.35 10.86
CA PRO A 356 12.61 -14.35 11.37
C PRO A 356 11.36 -13.71 11.94
N ASP A 357 10.23 -14.36 11.68
CA ASP A 357 8.91 -13.85 11.92
C ASP A 357 8.73 -13.33 13.36
N HIS A 358 9.07 -14.15 14.36
CA HIS A 358 8.96 -13.80 15.79
C HIS A 358 9.85 -12.63 16.20
N ASN A 359 10.98 -12.40 15.51
CA ASN A 359 11.95 -11.37 15.85
C ASN A 359 11.71 -10.05 15.11
N ARG A 360 10.85 -10.05 14.07
CA ARG A 360 10.67 -8.91 13.17
C ARG A 360 10.18 -7.64 13.89
N ALA A 361 9.29 -7.78 14.88
CA ALA A 361 8.79 -6.64 15.65
C ALA A 361 9.93 -6.00 16.49
N GLY A 362 10.68 -6.81 17.23
CA GLY A 362 11.83 -6.36 18.00
C GLY A 362 12.92 -5.73 17.12
N HIS A 363 13.22 -6.33 15.96
CA HIS A 363 14.16 -5.76 14.98
C HIS A 363 13.72 -4.39 14.47
N PHE A 364 12.44 -4.26 14.10
CA PHE A 364 11.88 -2.99 13.64
C PHE A 364 11.93 -1.89 14.71
N LEU A 365 11.58 -2.24 15.96
CA LEU A 365 11.61 -1.31 17.09
C LEU A 365 13.04 -0.85 17.40
N ASN A 366 13.98 -1.79 17.53
CA ASN A 366 15.35 -1.50 17.94
C ASN A 366 16.23 -0.91 16.82
N GLY A 367 15.88 -1.17 15.56
CA GLY A 367 16.54 -0.58 14.40
C GLY A 367 15.80 0.66 13.92
N ARG A 368 14.92 0.46 12.94
CA ARG A 368 14.31 1.54 12.17
C ARG A 368 13.57 2.58 13.01
N MET A 369 12.78 2.16 14.00
CA MET A 369 12.01 3.10 14.83
C MET A 369 12.90 4.01 15.66
N VAL A 370 13.94 3.46 16.29
CA VAL A 370 14.94 4.23 17.05
C VAL A 370 15.67 5.22 16.14
N GLU A 371 16.04 4.79 14.93
CA GLU A 371 16.70 5.69 13.98
C GLU A 371 15.82 6.87 13.57
N VAL A 372 14.55 6.60 13.25
CA VAL A 372 13.58 7.62 12.82
C VAL A 372 13.26 8.58 13.97
N ASP A 373 13.05 8.09 15.19
CA ASP A 373 12.85 8.94 16.39
C ASP A 373 14.07 9.83 16.64
N ARG A 374 15.27 9.24 16.68
CA ARG A 374 16.52 9.98 16.89
C ARG A 374 16.72 11.08 15.85
N LYS A 375 16.58 10.76 14.55
CA LYS A 375 16.74 11.74 13.47
C LYS A 375 15.65 12.82 13.53
N ALA A 376 14.40 12.45 13.81
CA ALA A 376 13.32 13.44 13.93
C ALA A 376 13.58 14.44 15.08
N ARG A 377 14.15 13.99 16.21
CA ARG A 377 14.56 14.87 17.32
C ARG A 377 15.69 15.81 16.93
N GLN A 378 16.63 15.38 16.10
CA GLN A 378 17.70 16.27 15.61
C GLN A 378 17.19 17.26 14.57
N VAL A 379 16.30 16.82 13.68
CA VAL A 379 15.73 17.65 12.62
C VAL A 379 14.82 18.76 13.17
N LYS A 380 14.07 18.53 14.26
CA LYS A 380 13.24 19.59 14.86
C LYS A 380 14.08 20.75 15.45
N ASP A 381 15.33 20.48 15.83
CA ASP A 381 16.23 21.45 16.48
C ASP A 381 17.06 22.24 15.45
N LEU A 382 16.84 21.99 14.15
CA LEU A 382 17.48 22.75 13.08
C LEU A 382 17.06 24.22 13.11
N LYS A 383 18.06 25.09 12.98
CA LYS A 383 17.86 26.54 12.85
C LYS A 383 17.91 26.92 11.38
N PHE A 384 16.81 27.48 10.89
CA PHE A 384 16.68 27.91 9.49
C PHE A 384 17.03 29.38 9.34
N ASP A 385 17.71 29.71 8.24
CA ASP A 385 18.01 31.08 7.84
C ASP A 385 16.73 31.74 7.28
N VAL A 386 16.28 32.81 7.93
CA VAL A 386 15.04 33.51 7.58
C VAL A 386 15.12 34.15 6.19
N ALA A 387 16.29 34.66 5.79
CA ALA A 387 16.47 35.26 4.48
C ALA A 387 16.31 34.22 3.37
N LYS A 388 16.97 33.06 3.51
CA LYS A 388 16.86 31.94 2.56
C LYS A 388 15.46 31.32 2.51
N ALA A 389 14.75 31.35 3.62
CA ALA A 389 13.37 30.87 3.67
C ALA A 389 12.42 31.82 2.93
N ALA A 390 12.59 33.14 3.09
CA ALA A 390 11.83 34.15 2.38
C ALA A 390 12.03 34.07 0.86
N GLU A 391 13.27 33.89 0.39
CA GLU A 391 13.59 33.66 -1.04
C GLU A 391 12.81 32.48 -1.66
N ARG A 392 12.43 31.49 -0.85
CA ARG A 392 11.78 30.25 -1.27
C ARG A 392 10.28 30.22 -0.95
N ASN A 393 9.71 31.33 -0.47
CA ASN A 393 8.33 31.43 -0.01
C ASN A 393 7.97 30.39 1.08
N ILE A 394 8.90 30.12 2.00
CA ILE A 394 8.72 29.16 3.09
C ILE A 394 8.47 29.91 4.40
N ASP A 395 7.33 29.61 5.03
CA ASP A 395 7.04 30.04 6.39
C ASP A 395 7.83 29.18 7.40
N VAL A 396 8.89 29.78 7.95
CA VAL A 396 9.78 29.13 8.93
C VAL A 396 9.02 28.68 10.17
N ALA A 397 8.09 29.50 10.67
CA ALA A 397 7.34 29.17 11.89
C ALA A 397 6.44 27.93 11.66
N LYS A 398 5.76 27.86 10.51
CA LYS A 398 4.97 26.69 10.13
C LYS A 398 5.84 25.45 9.89
N LEU A 399 7.00 25.60 9.25
CA LEU A 399 7.93 24.49 9.04
C LEU A 399 8.44 23.93 10.38
N THR A 400 8.96 24.79 11.26
CA THR A 400 9.46 24.39 12.58
C THR A 400 8.37 23.75 13.44
N LYS A 401 7.15 24.31 13.43
CA LYS A 401 6.00 23.69 14.10
C LYS A 401 5.72 22.29 13.56
N ARG A 402 5.64 22.12 12.25
CA ARG A 402 5.42 20.80 11.62
C ARG A 402 6.51 19.80 12.01
N LEU A 403 7.79 20.18 12.03
CA LEU A 403 8.89 19.29 12.40
C LEU A 403 8.84 18.91 13.89
N THR A 404 8.50 19.87 14.75
CA THR A 404 8.30 19.64 16.19
C THR A 404 7.17 18.66 16.46
N ASP A 405 6.02 18.87 15.83
CA ASP A 405 4.84 18.01 15.98
C ASP A 405 5.13 16.58 15.48
N HIS A 406 5.87 16.46 14.37
CA HIS A 406 6.30 15.16 13.85
C HIS A 406 7.25 14.43 14.80
N SER A 407 8.27 15.10 15.35
CA SER A 407 9.16 14.48 16.33
C SER A 407 8.40 14.00 17.56
N LYS A 408 7.44 14.79 18.07
CA LYS A 408 6.55 14.36 19.17
C LYS A 408 5.71 13.14 18.77
N GLN A 409 5.14 13.13 17.57
CA GLN A 409 4.32 12.04 17.07
C GLN A 409 5.12 10.74 16.94
N VAL A 410 6.30 10.78 16.34
CA VAL A 410 7.20 9.62 16.19
C VAL A 410 7.66 9.10 17.54
N GLY A 411 8.06 9.98 18.47
CA GLY A 411 8.44 9.57 19.82
C GLY A 411 7.32 8.84 20.57
N LYS A 412 6.08 9.34 20.47
CA LYS A 412 4.90 8.65 21.01
C LYS A 412 4.58 7.36 20.27
N MET A 413 4.80 7.30 18.96
CA MET A 413 4.62 6.10 18.15
C MET A 413 5.53 4.98 18.62
N ARG A 414 6.82 5.27 18.83
CA ARG A 414 7.80 4.30 19.35
C ARG A 414 7.32 3.71 20.69
N LEU A 415 7.00 4.56 21.66
CA LEU A 415 6.52 4.10 22.99
C LEU A 415 5.23 3.27 22.88
N THR A 416 4.31 3.66 22.01
CA THR A 416 3.04 2.93 21.82
C THR A 416 3.27 1.55 21.20
N LEU A 417 4.22 1.43 20.27
CA LEU A 417 4.56 0.16 19.64
C LEU A 417 5.40 -0.72 20.57
N GLU A 418 6.26 -0.15 21.41
CA GLU A 418 6.96 -0.88 22.48
C GLU A 418 5.97 -1.49 23.47
N ASP A 419 5.02 -0.71 23.98
CA ASP A 419 3.95 -1.21 24.85
C ASP A 419 3.08 -2.27 24.15
N LEU A 420 2.79 -2.09 22.85
CA LEU A 420 2.08 -3.10 22.07
C LEU A 420 2.89 -4.39 21.91
N HIS A 421 4.21 -4.31 21.77
CA HIS A 421 5.08 -5.48 21.66
C HIS A 421 5.14 -6.24 22.98
N GLU A 422 5.30 -5.54 24.10
CA GLU A 422 5.33 -6.13 25.44
C GLU A 422 3.98 -6.78 25.79
N SER A 423 2.87 -6.10 25.51
CA SER A 423 1.52 -6.62 25.82
C SER A 423 1.08 -7.82 24.97
N ARG A 424 1.65 -8.01 23.78
CA ARG A 424 1.30 -9.14 22.90
C ARG A 424 2.00 -10.46 23.26
N ALA A 425 3.07 -10.40 24.07
CA ALA A 425 3.92 -11.53 24.45
C ALA A 425 4.52 -12.33 23.27
N ASP A 426 5.43 -13.25 23.58
CA ASP A 426 6.02 -14.15 22.59
C ASP A 426 4.96 -15.08 21.98
N GLY A 427 5.00 -15.24 20.65
CA GLY A 427 4.07 -16.14 19.94
C GLY A 427 2.70 -15.54 19.60
N ALA A 428 2.55 -14.21 19.69
CA ALA A 428 1.33 -13.53 19.27
C ALA A 428 0.85 -13.96 17.86
N PRO A 429 -0.47 -14.11 17.62
CA PRO A 429 -1.02 -14.49 16.33
C PRO A 429 -0.49 -13.59 15.20
N ARG A 430 -0.23 -14.21 14.05
CA ARG A 430 0.27 -13.53 12.85
C ARG A 430 -0.60 -13.88 11.65
N ALA A 431 -0.67 -12.96 10.71
CA ALA A 431 -1.38 -13.16 9.46
C ALA A 431 -0.80 -14.38 8.72
N ARG A 432 -1.67 -15.09 8.00
CA ARG A 432 -1.23 -16.23 7.19
C ARG A 432 -0.23 -15.76 6.11
N PRO A 433 0.82 -16.54 5.84
CA PRO A 433 1.79 -16.22 4.81
C PRO A 433 1.14 -16.03 3.45
N ILE A 434 1.54 -15.01 2.71
CA ILE A 434 1.04 -14.79 1.37
C ILE A 434 1.79 -15.66 0.36
N ALA A 435 1.05 -16.44 -0.43
CA ALA A 435 1.63 -17.25 -1.50
C ALA A 435 2.19 -16.37 -2.63
N GLN A 436 3.24 -16.82 -3.31
CA GLN A 436 3.62 -16.27 -4.60
C GLN A 436 2.73 -16.87 -5.69
N ARG A 437 2.14 -16.04 -6.54
CA ARG A 437 1.36 -16.48 -7.69
C ARG A 437 2.17 -16.19 -8.94
N GLY A 438 2.55 -17.24 -9.64
CA GLY A 438 3.35 -17.14 -10.86
C GLY A 438 3.71 -18.54 -11.33
N ASN A 439 3.65 -18.76 -12.64
CA ASN A 439 3.94 -20.05 -13.27
C ASN A 439 5.26 -20.63 -12.73
N GLY A 440 5.18 -21.79 -12.11
CA GLY A 440 6.33 -22.52 -11.64
C GLY A 440 7.29 -22.83 -12.79
N GLN A 441 8.51 -22.32 -12.69
CA GLN A 441 9.74 -23.09 -12.96
C GLN A 441 10.95 -22.38 -12.34
N ARG A 442 11.09 -22.51 -11.01
CA ARG A 442 12.40 -22.70 -10.36
C ARG A 442 12.27 -23.75 -9.26
N LEU A 443 11.90 -24.97 -9.67
CA LEU A 443 12.37 -26.19 -9.01
C LEU A 443 13.55 -26.69 -9.84
N GLY A 444 14.78 -26.53 -9.33
CA GLY A 444 15.96 -27.09 -9.98
C GLY A 444 17.29 -26.41 -9.64
N ILE A 445 17.89 -26.86 -8.54
CA ILE A 445 19.35 -26.92 -8.31
C ILE A 445 20.05 -25.58 -8.08
N ALA A 446 20.16 -25.20 -6.80
CA ALA A 446 21.34 -24.50 -6.30
C ALA A 446 22.56 -25.41 -6.55
N GLY A 447 23.22 -25.20 -7.70
CA GLY A 447 24.55 -25.73 -7.95
C GLY A 447 25.54 -24.85 -7.21
N SER A 448 26.11 -25.41 -6.15
CA SER A 448 27.39 -24.98 -5.60
C SER A 448 28.39 -24.67 -6.71
N ARG A 449 28.90 -23.43 -6.73
CA ARG A 449 30.32 -23.10 -6.95
C ARG A 449 30.59 -21.66 -6.51
#